data_AF-A0A7T0RFW9-F1
#
_entry.id   AF-A0A7T0RFW9-F1
#
_cell.length_a   1.000
_cell.length_b   1.000
_cell.length_c   1.000
_cell.angle_alpha   90.00
_cell.angle_beta   90.00
_cell.angle_gamma   90.00
#
_symmetry.space_group_name_H-M   'P 1'
#
loop_
_entity.id
_entity.type
_entity.pdbx_description
1 polymer ?
#
loop_
_entity_poly.entity_id
_entity_poly.type
_entity_poly.pdbx_seq_one_letter_code
_entity_poly.pdbx_strand_id
1 'polypeptide(L)'
;MTEKEITRALEESGVVRVKGLKFISLVSFSKDAVDLYDCPLIKVSSDSYYISFNSLLYANISNIVISRLSSLDTDSSGKGYRFESEVNDLVRDRIGNCKSFKFKRGESEYEYDAVFALDDHLFLLECKNKSLSWYNPVKSYRNRKVLSDSVRQVKRLKNALIKYPEVVEEHFGIESLSLKIVPVVFNCLPFSWRGEVEGVYVTDFSSFSRLLKSSEINMVVSSSKGQENIKSLYKQWEGDLLCSKDIIRHFENPIQLIPFFYSRKAEYRWWIADDEVAFTVKDFEVDAKEYGKQERKIFKVSPIKKQKKNKSNRKEMIKKSKKKNRKK
;
A
#
# COMPACT_ATOMS: atom_id res chain seq x y z
N MET A 1 10.02 25.24 22.55
CA MET A 1 9.76 26.02 21.34
C MET A 1 8.39 26.66 21.46
N THR A 2 8.21 27.88 20.98
CA THR A 2 6.91 28.57 20.99
C THR A 2 6.05 28.17 19.79
N GLU A 3 4.74 28.37 19.87
CA GLU A 3 3.84 28.13 18.72
C GLU A 3 4.25 28.98 17.52
N LYS A 4 4.67 30.23 17.81
CA LYS A 4 5.13 31.20 16.82
C LYS A 4 6.40 30.73 16.11
N GLU A 5 7.36 30.17 16.83
CA GLU A 5 8.59 29.61 16.23
C GLU A 5 8.28 28.43 15.30
N ILE A 6 7.42 27.50 15.73
CA ILE A 6 7.06 26.34 14.93
C ILE A 6 6.27 26.78 13.67
N THR A 7 5.32 27.69 13.85
CA THR A 7 4.51 28.21 12.74
C THR A 7 5.38 28.95 11.72
N ARG A 8 6.33 29.76 12.17
CA ARG A 8 7.26 30.47 11.28
C ARG A 8 8.11 29.49 10.46
N ALA A 9 8.63 28.43 11.06
CA ALA A 9 9.39 27.40 10.35
C ALA A 9 8.55 26.67 9.28
N LEU A 10 7.26 26.46 9.56
CA LEU A 10 6.31 25.88 8.59
C LEU A 10 6.03 26.86 7.43
N GLU A 11 5.86 28.14 7.73
CA GLU A 11 5.67 29.19 6.71
C GLU A 11 6.90 29.35 5.80
N GLU A 12 8.10 29.35 6.38
CA GLU A 12 9.38 29.33 5.64
C GLU A 12 9.50 28.10 4.72
N SER A 13 8.79 27.01 5.04
CA SER A 13 8.70 25.77 4.25
C SER A 13 7.53 25.76 3.25
N GLY A 14 6.79 26.87 3.12
CA GLY A 14 5.66 27.02 2.18
C GLY A 14 4.30 26.57 2.73
N VAL A 15 4.18 26.28 4.03
CA VAL A 15 2.91 25.93 4.67
C VAL A 15 2.22 27.19 5.17
N VAL A 16 1.06 27.52 4.61
CA VAL A 16 0.25 28.68 5.04
C VAL A 16 -0.10 28.59 6.52
N ARG A 17 -0.01 29.71 7.25
CA ARG A 17 -0.24 29.82 8.71
C ARG A 17 -1.39 28.98 9.25
N VAL A 18 -2.57 29.08 8.64
CA VAL A 18 -3.78 28.35 9.06
C VAL A 18 -3.57 26.83 9.01
N LYS A 19 -2.90 26.33 7.96
CA LYS A 19 -2.53 24.91 7.85
C LYS A 19 -1.44 24.53 8.85
N GLY A 20 -0.50 25.45 9.12
CA GLY A 20 0.55 25.25 10.12
C GLY A 20 -0.01 25.06 11.53
N LEU A 21 -0.96 25.91 11.94
CA LEU A 21 -1.65 25.77 13.23
C LEU A 21 -2.43 24.45 13.32
N LYS A 22 -3.11 24.06 12.23
CA LYS A 22 -3.81 22.77 12.17
C LYS A 22 -2.83 21.60 12.27
N PHE A 23 -1.68 21.67 11.60
CA PHE A 23 -0.62 20.68 11.69
C PHE A 23 -0.11 20.54 13.14
N ILE A 24 0.22 21.65 13.81
CA ILE A 24 0.68 21.66 15.21
C ILE A 24 -0.34 20.94 16.11
N SER A 25 -1.63 21.23 15.95
CA SER A 25 -2.71 20.55 16.68
C SER A 25 -2.73 19.03 16.41
N LEU A 26 -2.61 18.62 15.15
CA LEU A 26 -2.66 17.21 14.74
C LEU A 26 -1.51 16.36 15.26
N VAL A 27 -0.32 16.95 15.40
CA VAL A 27 0.91 16.29 15.88
C VAL A 27 1.19 16.56 17.37
N SER A 28 0.28 17.25 18.05
CA SER A 28 0.34 17.45 19.49
C SER A 28 -0.26 16.28 20.24
N PHE A 29 0.44 15.82 21.27
CA PHE A 29 0.02 14.74 22.15
C PHE A 29 -1.21 15.19 22.93
N SER A 30 -2.29 14.44 22.78
CA SER A 30 -3.60 14.71 23.36
C SER A 30 -4.22 13.41 23.85
N LYS A 31 -5.43 13.47 24.41
CA LYS A 31 -6.17 12.27 24.84
C LYS A 31 -6.47 11.29 23.70
N ASP A 32 -6.52 11.80 22.45
CA ASP A 32 -6.79 11.01 21.24
C ASP A 32 -5.51 10.63 20.50
N ALA A 33 -4.34 10.89 21.09
CA ALA A 33 -3.06 10.43 20.56
C ALA A 33 -2.84 8.96 20.95
N VAL A 34 -2.39 8.16 19.98
CA VAL A 34 -2.04 6.75 20.21
C VAL A 34 -0.77 6.67 21.07
N ASP A 35 0.25 7.43 20.70
CA ASP A 35 1.53 7.54 21.40
C ASP A 35 2.31 8.82 21.01
N LEU A 36 3.49 9.00 21.60
CA LEU A 36 4.41 10.11 21.34
C LEU A 36 5.19 10.00 20.02
N TYR A 37 5.13 8.86 19.32
CA TYR A 37 5.71 8.71 17.98
C TYR A 37 4.79 9.30 16.92
N ASP A 38 3.48 9.12 17.09
CA ASP A 38 2.47 9.71 16.23
C ASP A 38 2.25 11.20 16.52
N CYS A 39 2.35 11.60 17.78
CA CYS A 39 2.19 12.98 18.25
C CYS A 39 3.40 13.45 19.08
N PRO A 40 4.52 13.82 18.44
CA PRO A 40 5.78 14.14 19.12
C PRO A 40 5.79 15.50 19.85
N LEU A 41 4.80 16.37 19.64
CA LEU A 41 4.73 17.65 20.34
C LEU A 41 3.97 17.50 21.64
N ILE A 42 4.58 17.86 22.77
CA ILE A 42 3.93 17.91 24.07
C ILE A 42 3.68 19.38 24.39
N LYS A 43 2.42 19.77 24.57
CA LYS A 43 2.07 21.13 25.00
C LYS A 43 2.39 21.28 26.49
N VAL A 44 3.36 22.13 26.82
CA VAL A 44 3.84 22.37 28.19
C VAL A 44 3.10 23.56 28.82
N SER A 45 2.80 24.58 28.04
CA SER A 45 1.99 25.72 28.44
C SER A 45 1.16 26.26 27.27
N SER A 46 0.40 27.33 27.48
CA SER A 46 -0.45 27.95 26.45
C SER A 46 0.28 28.23 25.13
N ASP A 47 1.55 28.66 25.21
CA ASP A 47 2.39 29.06 24.06
C ASP A 47 3.73 28.30 24.00
N SER A 48 3.86 27.16 24.66
CA SER A 48 5.11 26.38 24.60
C SER A 48 4.89 24.90 24.37
N TYR A 49 5.74 24.36 23.50
CA TYR A 49 5.79 22.96 23.12
C TYR A 49 7.19 22.39 23.41
N TYR A 50 7.20 21.19 23.94
CA TYR A 50 8.35 20.32 24.00
C TYR A 50 8.27 19.32 22.84
N ILE A 51 9.37 19.15 22.11
CA ILE A 51 9.46 18.14 21.06
C ILE A 51 10.13 16.91 21.66
N SER A 52 9.43 15.77 21.64
CA SER A 52 10.01 14.48 21.96
C SER A 52 10.99 14.07 20.86
N PHE A 53 12.22 14.59 20.91
CA PHE A 53 13.21 14.38 19.87
C PHE A 53 13.52 12.89 19.64
N ASN A 54 13.51 12.09 20.71
CA ASN A 54 13.75 10.65 20.62
C ASN A 54 12.68 9.92 19.80
N SER A 55 11.43 10.39 19.81
CA SER A 55 10.39 9.78 18.97
C SER A 55 10.55 10.12 17.48
N LEU A 56 11.31 11.17 17.17
CA LEU A 56 11.62 11.58 15.80
C LEU A 56 12.87 10.89 15.22
N LEU A 57 13.80 10.41 16.04
CA LEU A 57 15.05 9.78 15.58
C LEU A 57 14.84 8.57 14.67
N TYR A 58 13.73 7.85 14.86
CA TYR A 58 13.35 6.67 14.09
C TYR A 58 11.97 6.83 13.43
N ALA A 59 11.51 8.07 13.26
CA ALA A 59 10.20 8.35 12.71
C ALA A 59 10.10 7.86 11.25
N ASN A 60 9.17 6.93 11.03
CA ASN A 60 8.70 6.63 9.68
C ASN A 60 7.48 7.52 9.40
N ILE A 61 7.70 8.58 8.63
CA ILE A 61 6.67 9.58 8.32
C ILE A 61 5.42 8.94 7.69
N SER A 62 5.58 7.96 6.82
CA SER A 62 4.45 7.25 6.20
C SER A 62 3.61 6.51 7.24
N ASN A 63 4.26 5.84 8.19
CA ASN A 63 3.56 5.14 9.27
C ASN A 63 2.84 6.11 10.21
N ILE A 64 3.51 7.22 10.59
CA ILE A 64 2.93 8.27 11.44
C ILE A 64 1.68 8.87 10.78
N VAL A 65 1.75 9.20 9.49
CA VAL A 65 0.60 9.75 8.74
C VAL A 65 -0.55 8.75 8.74
N ILE A 66 -0.31 7.48 8.43
CA ILE A 66 -1.37 6.47 8.39
C ILE A 66 -1.96 6.21 9.79
N SER A 67 -1.11 6.17 10.82
CA SER A 67 -1.55 5.98 12.20
C SER A 67 -2.41 7.16 12.68
N ARG A 68 -1.98 8.40 12.41
CA ARG A 68 -2.75 9.59 12.74
C ARG A 68 -4.09 9.64 12.02
N LEU A 69 -4.11 9.38 10.70
CA LEU A 69 -5.37 9.28 9.94
C LEU A 69 -6.30 8.22 10.53
N SER A 70 -5.76 7.07 10.96
CA SER A 70 -6.56 6.02 11.59
C SER A 70 -7.15 6.44 12.95
N SER A 71 -6.42 7.26 13.72
CA SER A 71 -6.84 7.68 15.07
C SER A 71 -7.80 8.88 15.09
N LEU A 72 -7.75 9.76 14.09
CA LEU A 72 -8.56 10.97 14.00
C LEU A 72 -9.99 10.73 13.50
N ASP A 73 -10.24 9.53 13.00
CA ASP A 73 -11.38 9.24 12.15
C ASP A 73 -12.31 8.26 12.90
N THR A 74 -13.16 8.83 13.75
CA THR A 74 -13.91 8.19 14.85
C THR A 74 -15.24 7.56 14.46
N ASP A 75 -15.63 7.54 13.18
CA ASP A 75 -16.84 6.83 12.72
C ASP A 75 -16.48 5.70 11.75
N SER A 76 -16.53 4.45 12.21
CA SER A 76 -16.11 3.29 11.43
C SER A 76 -17.17 2.73 10.47
N SER A 77 -18.45 3.07 10.66
CA SER A 77 -19.57 2.55 9.86
C SER A 77 -19.61 3.17 8.45
N GLY A 78 -19.48 4.49 8.33
CA GLY A 78 -19.49 5.19 7.03
C GLY A 78 -18.30 4.84 6.13
N LYS A 79 -17.17 4.38 6.71
CA LYS A 79 -15.95 4.05 5.95
C LYS A 79 -16.03 2.74 5.17
N GLY A 80 -16.79 1.76 5.66
CA GLY A 80 -17.03 0.51 4.95
C GLY A 80 -17.81 0.81 3.67
N TYR A 81 -18.99 1.41 3.84
CA TYR A 81 -19.87 1.79 2.75
C TYR A 81 -19.20 2.72 1.72
N ARG A 82 -18.44 3.73 2.18
CA ARG A 82 -17.72 4.62 1.26
C ARG A 82 -16.65 3.87 0.47
N PHE A 83 -15.91 2.96 1.10
CA PHE A 83 -14.91 2.16 0.41
C PHE A 83 -15.55 1.23 -0.63
N GLU A 84 -16.66 0.58 -0.29
CA GLU A 84 -17.45 -0.24 -1.22
C GLU A 84 -17.95 0.59 -2.43
N SER A 85 -18.45 1.80 -2.19
CA SER A 85 -18.86 2.73 -3.25
C SER A 85 -17.67 3.11 -4.15
N GLU A 86 -16.53 3.49 -3.57
CA GLU A 86 -15.33 3.87 -4.34
C GLU A 86 -14.79 2.70 -5.18
N VAL A 87 -14.88 1.46 -4.68
CA VAL A 87 -14.56 0.25 -5.45
C VAL A 87 -15.52 0.06 -6.62
N ASN A 88 -16.83 0.16 -6.37
CA ASN A 88 -17.84 0.01 -7.41
C ASN A 88 -17.67 1.06 -8.53
N ASP A 89 -17.45 2.32 -8.17
CA ASP A 89 -17.26 3.41 -9.13
C ASP A 89 -15.97 3.20 -9.94
N LEU A 90 -14.86 2.85 -9.28
CA LEU A 90 -13.60 2.55 -9.95
C LEU A 90 -13.75 1.43 -11.00
N VAL A 91 -14.41 0.33 -10.63
CA VAL A 91 -14.57 -0.83 -11.51
C VAL A 91 -15.57 -0.49 -12.63
N ARG A 92 -16.68 0.19 -12.32
CA ARG A 92 -17.66 0.61 -13.33
C ARG A 92 -17.06 1.56 -14.37
N ASP A 93 -16.21 2.49 -13.94
CA ASP A 93 -15.54 3.47 -14.80
C ASP A 93 -14.45 2.88 -15.70
N ARG A 94 -13.97 1.67 -15.41
CA ARG A 94 -12.80 1.06 -16.09
C ARG A 94 -13.09 -0.25 -16.78
N ILE A 95 -13.97 -1.08 -16.22
CA ILE A 95 -14.36 -2.38 -16.74
C ILE A 95 -15.83 -2.37 -17.18
N GLY A 96 -16.69 -1.68 -16.43
CA GLY A 96 -18.14 -1.70 -16.65
C GLY A 96 -18.85 -2.80 -15.85
N ASN A 97 -20.18 -2.73 -15.84
CA ASN A 97 -21.10 -3.70 -15.22
C ASN A 97 -20.69 -4.19 -13.80
N CYS A 98 -20.28 -3.27 -12.91
CA CYS A 98 -20.03 -3.56 -11.50
C CYS A 98 -21.25 -3.23 -10.65
N LYS A 99 -21.67 -4.18 -9.82
CA LYS A 99 -22.86 -4.09 -8.96
C LYS A 99 -22.57 -4.57 -7.55
N SER A 100 -23.12 -3.85 -6.58
CA SER A 100 -23.41 -4.36 -5.24
C SER A 100 -24.85 -4.85 -5.20
N PHE A 101 -25.10 -5.95 -4.49
CA PHE A 101 -26.45 -6.47 -4.35
C PHE A 101 -26.57 -7.39 -3.14
N LYS A 102 -27.81 -7.63 -2.73
CA LYS A 102 -28.14 -8.58 -1.69
C LYS A 102 -29.36 -9.39 -2.08
N PHE A 103 -29.39 -10.64 -1.65
CA PHE A 103 -30.55 -11.50 -1.85
C PHE A 103 -30.73 -12.47 -0.68
N LYS A 104 -31.96 -12.95 -0.53
CA LYS A 104 -32.36 -13.91 0.51
C LYS A 104 -32.85 -15.21 -0.13
N ARG A 105 -32.43 -16.34 0.44
CA ARG A 105 -32.93 -17.69 0.09
C ARG A 105 -33.14 -18.46 1.39
N GLY A 106 -34.40 -18.74 1.73
CA GLY A 106 -34.77 -19.30 3.03
C GLY A 106 -34.38 -18.36 4.18
N GLU A 107 -33.65 -18.88 5.16
CA GLU A 107 -33.14 -18.11 6.31
C GLU A 107 -31.79 -17.42 6.03
N SER A 108 -31.15 -17.73 4.91
CA SER A 108 -29.83 -17.17 4.57
C SER A 108 -29.94 -15.87 3.79
N GLU A 109 -29.24 -14.84 4.27
CA GLU A 109 -28.99 -13.59 3.54
C GLU A 109 -27.54 -13.54 3.04
N TYR A 110 -27.40 -13.07 1.81
CA TYR A 110 -26.13 -12.91 1.11
C TYR A 110 -26.03 -11.46 0.64
N GLU A 111 -24.92 -10.82 0.96
CA GLU A 111 -24.60 -9.44 0.60
C GLU A 111 -23.26 -9.44 -0.15
N TYR A 112 -23.22 -8.73 -1.26
CA TYR A 112 -22.08 -8.65 -2.17
C TYR A 112 -21.68 -7.19 -2.32
N ASP A 113 -20.46 -6.88 -1.90
CA ASP A 113 -19.93 -5.52 -1.89
C ASP A 113 -19.67 -5.00 -3.30
N ALA A 114 -18.96 -5.77 -4.13
CA ALA A 114 -18.71 -5.44 -5.53
C ALA A 114 -18.51 -6.71 -6.37
N VAL A 115 -19.33 -6.84 -7.41
CA VAL A 115 -19.27 -7.97 -8.35
C VAL A 115 -19.28 -7.43 -9.77
N PHE A 116 -18.38 -7.94 -10.61
CA PHE A 116 -18.32 -7.57 -12.02
C PHE A 116 -17.95 -8.78 -12.88
N ALA A 117 -18.42 -8.77 -14.12
CA ALA A 117 -18.06 -9.74 -15.13
C ALA A 117 -17.02 -9.15 -16.09
N LEU A 118 -16.03 -9.95 -16.46
CA LEU A 118 -15.07 -9.64 -17.53
C LEU A 118 -14.68 -10.94 -18.22
N ASP A 119 -14.84 -10.99 -19.54
CA ASP A 119 -14.71 -12.20 -20.35
C ASP A 119 -15.57 -13.36 -19.79
N ASP A 120 -14.96 -14.53 -19.57
CA ASP A 120 -15.57 -15.74 -18.98
C ASP A 120 -15.46 -15.78 -17.44
N HIS A 121 -15.23 -14.65 -16.76
CA HIS A 121 -15.02 -14.60 -15.31
C HIS A 121 -16.00 -13.65 -14.61
N LEU A 122 -16.46 -14.09 -13.42
CA LEU A 122 -17.22 -13.26 -12.48
C LEU A 122 -16.38 -13.04 -11.23
N PHE A 123 -15.93 -11.80 -11.01
CA PHE A 123 -15.10 -11.44 -9.88
C PHE A 123 -15.97 -11.01 -8.70
N LEU A 124 -15.75 -11.62 -7.53
CA LEU A 124 -16.43 -11.28 -6.28
C LEU A 124 -15.45 -10.57 -5.36
N LEU A 125 -15.58 -9.26 -5.22
CA LEU A 125 -14.74 -8.46 -4.35
C LEU A 125 -15.47 -8.25 -3.02
N GLU A 126 -14.95 -8.86 -1.96
CA GLU A 126 -15.35 -8.54 -0.58
C GLU A 126 -14.43 -7.47 -0.02
N CYS A 127 -14.99 -6.30 0.25
CA CYS A 127 -14.27 -5.11 0.64
C CYS A 127 -13.92 -5.14 2.13
N LYS A 128 -12.64 -4.93 2.46
CA LYS A 128 -12.17 -4.83 3.85
C LYS A 128 -11.43 -3.52 4.08
N ASN A 129 -12.06 -2.64 4.85
CA ASN A 129 -11.45 -1.40 5.32
C ASN A 129 -10.82 -1.62 6.71
N LYS A 130 -9.57 -2.08 6.75
CA LYS A 130 -8.82 -2.38 7.98
C LYS A 130 -7.40 -1.83 7.93
N SER A 131 -6.87 -1.52 9.11
CA SER A 131 -5.50 -1.06 9.31
C SER A 131 -4.47 -2.18 9.16
N LEU A 132 -3.27 -1.83 8.71
CA LEU A 132 -2.13 -2.75 8.65
C LEU A 132 -1.59 -3.04 10.05
N SER A 133 -0.92 -4.18 10.21
CA SER A 133 -0.40 -4.62 11.50
C SER A 133 0.88 -3.92 11.94
N TRP A 134 1.64 -3.33 11.01
CA TRP A 134 2.83 -2.51 11.27
C TRP A 134 3.82 -3.10 12.28
N TYR A 135 4.32 -4.32 12.01
CA TYR A 135 5.25 -5.08 12.85
C TYR A 135 4.75 -5.41 14.28
N ASN A 136 3.52 -5.05 14.63
CA ASN A 136 2.94 -5.41 15.92
C ASN A 136 2.44 -6.86 15.89
N PRO A 137 2.96 -7.78 16.73
CA PRO A 137 2.57 -9.18 16.70
C PRO A 137 1.08 -9.42 17.02
N VAL A 138 0.53 -8.67 17.98
CA VAL A 138 -0.89 -8.78 18.37
C VAL A 138 -1.81 -8.34 17.23
N LYS A 139 -1.51 -7.20 16.60
CA LYS A 139 -2.26 -6.74 15.41
C LYS A 139 -2.10 -7.72 14.25
N SER A 140 -0.91 -8.30 14.06
CA SER A 140 -0.66 -9.30 13.01
C SER A 140 -1.50 -10.55 13.20
N TYR A 141 -1.61 -11.05 14.43
CA TYR A 141 -2.49 -12.18 14.77
C TYR A 141 -3.97 -11.85 14.53
N ARG A 142 -4.42 -10.66 14.94
CA ARG A 142 -5.81 -10.20 14.70
C ARG A 142 -6.10 -10.07 13.21
N ASN A 143 -5.19 -9.46 12.43
CA ASN A 143 -5.34 -9.33 10.98
C ASN A 143 -5.39 -10.70 10.30
N ARG A 144 -4.62 -11.69 10.78
CA ARG A 144 -4.70 -13.06 10.29
C ARG A 144 -6.08 -13.69 10.53
N LYS A 145 -6.66 -13.51 11.73
CA LYS A 145 -8.04 -13.98 12.01
C LYS A 145 -9.05 -13.34 11.06
N VAL A 146 -8.98 -12.02 10.91
CA VAL A 146 -9.86 -11.27 10.00
C VAL A 146 -9.72 -11.77 8.56
N LEU A 147 -8.49 -12.03 8.09
CA LEU A 147 -8.28 -12.59 6.77
C LEU A 147 -8.93 -13.96 6.63
N SER A 148 -8.73 -14.87 7.59
CA SER A 148 -9.38 -16.19 7.60
C SER A 148 -10.91 -16.10 7.59
N ASP A 149 -11.49 -15.19 8.37
CA ASP A 149 -12.93 -14.97 8.39
C ASP A 149 -13.44 -14.39 7.06
N SER A 150 -12.68 -13.48 6.45
CA SER A 150 -12.99 -12.89 5.13
C SER A 150 -12.92 -13.93 4.01
N VAL A 151 -11.92 -14.81 4.04
CA VAL A 151 -11.81 -15.96 3.12
C VAL A 151 -13.02 -16.88 3.26
N ARG A 152 -13.44 -17.19 4.50
CA ARG A 152 -14.64 -18.01 4.75
C ARG A 152 -15.90 -17.32 4.23
N GLN A 153 -16.05 -16.01 4.45
CA GLN A 153 -17.17 -15.21 4.00
C GLN A 153 -17.27 -15.20 2.47
N VAL A 154 -16.19 -14.87 1.77
CA VAL A 154 -16.13 -14.87 0.30
C VAL A 154 -16.42 -16.25 -0.29
N LYS A 155 -15.91 -17.32 0.32
CA LYS A 155 -16.25 -18.70 -0.11
C LYS A 155 -17.74 -18.98 0.05
N ARG A 156 -18.36 -18.53 1.15
CA ARG A 156 -19.82 -18.65 1.36
C ARG A 156 -20.58 -17.94 0.23
N LEU A 157 -20.16 -16.74 -0.15
CA LEU A 157 -20.77 -15.97 -1.24
C LEU A 157 -20.57 -16.66 -2.61
N LYS A 158 -19.36 -17.10 -2.93
CA LYS A 158 -19.08 -17.91 -4.13
C LYS A 158 -20.00 -19.13 -4.21
N ASN A 159 -20.10 -19.90 -3.14
CA ASN A 159 -20.93 -21.10 -3.11
C ASN A 159 -22.42 -20.78 -3.24
N ALA A 160 -22.86 -19.62 -2.76
CA ALA A 160 -24.24 -19.17 -2.93
C ALA A 160 -24.56 -18.88 -4.40
N LEU A 161 -23.67 -18.23 -5.16
CA LEU A 161 -23.88 -18.04 -6.60
C LEU A 161 -23.81 -19.34 -7.42
N ILE A 162 -22.99 -20.30 -6.99
CA ILE A 162 -22.99 -21.65 -7.60
C ILE A 162 -24.34 -22.35 -7.35
N LYS A 163 -24.90 -22.19 -6.16
CA LYS A 163 -26.18 -22.82 -5.76
C LYS A 163 -27.40 -22.11 -6.35
N TYR A 164 -27.32 -20.80 -6.52
CA TYR A 164 -28.38 -19.92 -7.02
C TYR A 164 -27.91 -19.19 -8.29
N PRO A 165 -27.64 -19.92 -9.38
CA PRO A 165 -27.09 -19.37 -10.62
C PRO A 165 -28.00 -18.32 -11.27
N GLU A 166 -29.31 -18.37 -11.02
CA GLU A 166 -30.30 -17.41 -11.54
C GLU A 166 -30.02 -15.97 -11.07
N VAL A 167 -29.40 -15.81 -9.90
CA VAL A 167 -29.06 -14.49 -9.33
C VAL A 167 -28.07 -13.73 -10.22
N VAL A 168 -27.15 -14.44 -10.87
CA VAL A 168 -26.20 -13.81 -11.79
C VAL A 168 -26.94 -13.29 -13.03
N GLU A 169 -27.91 -14.04 -13.54
CA GLU A 169 -28.73 -13.62 -14.68
C GLU A 169 -29.61 -12.42 -14.32
N GLU A 170 -30.29 -12.46 -13.16
CA GLU A 170 -31.10 -11.36 -12.63
C GLU A 170 -30.31 -10.04 -12.53
N HIS A 171 -29.06 -10.09 -12.06
CA HIS A 171 -28.26 -8.90 -11.84
C HIS A 171 -27.43 -8.49 -13.05
N PHE A 172 -26.92 -9.41 -13.86
CA PHE A 172 -25.97 -9.08 -14.93
C PHE A 172 -26.54 -9.28 -16.33
N GLY A 173 -27.66 -9.99 -16.48
CA GLY A 173 -28.22 -10.38 -17.78
C GLY A 173 -27.30 -11.34 -18.55
N ILE A 174 -26.50 -12.13 -17.82
CA ILE A 174 -25.51 -13.06 -18.38
C ILE A 174 -25.87 -14.47 -17.92
N GLU A 175 -25.79 -15.44 -18.85
CA GLU A 175 -25.94 -16.85 -18.53
C GLU A 175 -24.82 -17.33 -17.58
N SER A 176 -25.22 -17.67 -16.36
CA SER A 176 -24.34 -17.99 -15.23
C SER A 176 -23.48 -19.25 -15.42
N LEU A 177 -23.96 -20.24 -16.18
CA LEU A 177 -23.27 -21.51 -16.45
C LEU A 177 -21.94 -21.33 -17.20
N SER A 178 -21.71 -20.16 -17.81
CA SER A 178 -20.53 -19.85 -18.60
C SER A 178 -19.38 -19.23 -17.79
N LEU A 179 -19.63 -18.77 -16.55
CA LEU A 179 -18.69 -17.92 -15.83
C LEU A 179 -17.88 -18.67 -14.75
N LYS A 180 -16.57 -18.44 -14.74
CA LYS A 180 -15.67 -18.84 -13.65
C LYS A 180 -15.71 -17.81 -12.54
N ILE A 181 -16.18 -18.22 -11.36
CA ILE A 181 -16.27 -17.33 -10.20
C ILE A 181 -14.91 -17.20 -9.51
N VAL A 182 -14.39 -15.98 -9.50
CA VAL A 182 -13.10 -15.58 -8.91
C VAL A 182 -13.35 -14.85 -7.59
N PRO A 183 -13.17 -15.54 -6.44
CA PRO A 183 -13.32 -14.94 -5.12
C PRO A 183 -12.11 -14.08 -4.73
N VAL A 184 -12.34 -12.86 -4.22
CA VAL A 184 -11.28 -11.92 -3.85
C VAL A 184 -11.60 -11.20 -2.54
N VAL A 185 -10.65 -11.20 -1.61
CA VAL A 185 -10.64 -10.24 -0.48
C VAL A 185 -9.94 -8.97 -0.96
N PHE A 186 -10.63 -7.83 -0.87
CA PHE A 186 -10.23 -6.57 -1.45
C PHE A 186 -9.97 -5.51 -0.37
N ASN A 187 -8.70 -5.24 -0.08
CA ASN A 187 -8.30 -4.38 1.02
C ASN A 187 -8.24 -2.89 0.63
N CYS A 188 -8.67 -2.00 1.52
CA CYS A 188 -8.52 -0.57 1.34
C CYS A 188 -7.04 -0.11 1.45
N LEU A 189 -6.31 -0.69 2.40
CA LEU A 189 -4.88 -0.42 2.61
C LEU A 189 -3.99 -1.39 1.83
N PRO A 190 -2.72 -1.01 1.53
CA PRO A 190 -1.84 -1.74 0.62
C PRO A 190 -1.36 -3.09 1.22
N PHE A 191 -2.24 -4.09 1.16
CA PHE A 191 -1.97 -5.47 1.52
C PHE A 191 -2.53 -6.40 0.46
N SER A 192 -1.62 -7.01 -0.29
CA SER A 192 -1.89 -8.04 -1.28
C SER A 192 -1.21 -9.34 -0.88
N TRP A 193 -1.76 -10.47 -1.34
CA TRP A 193 -1.15 -11.78 -1.22
C TRP A 193 -0.76 -12.28 -2.61
N ARG A 194 0.39 -12.94 -2.72
CA ARG A 194 0.82 -13.55 -3.98
C ARG A 194 0.12 -14.89 -4.15
N GLY A 195 -0.71 -15.01 -5.18
CA GLY A 195 -1.54 -16.20 -5.41
C GLY A 195 -2.71 -16.28 -4.43
N GLU A 196 -3.19 -17.48 -4.18
CA GLU A 196 -4.41 -17.70 -3.40
C GLU A 196 -4.12 -18.03 -1.93
N VAL A 197 -5.01 -17.55 -1.06
CA VAL A 197 -5.17 -18.02 0.32
C VAL A 197 -6.38 -18.93 0.35
N GLU A 198 -6.13 -20.23 0.41
CA GLU A 198 -7.16 -21.27 0.42
C GLU A 198 -8.18 -21.18 -0.74
N GLY A 199 -7.77 -20.82 -1.96
CA GLY A 199 -8.69 -20.69 -3.09
C GLY A 199 -9.35 -19.30 -3.23
N VAL A 200 -8.84 -18.29 -2.52
CA VAL A 200 -9.31 -16.90 -2.57
C VAL A 200 -8.13 -15.97 -2.80
N TYR A 201 -8.22 -15.08 -3.79
CA TYR A 201 -7.18 -14.06 -4.00
C TYR A 201 -7.28 -12.95 -2.95
N VAL A 202 -6.16 -12.30 -2.67
CA VAL A 202 -6.14 -11.14 -1.76
C VAL A 202 -5.38 -10.02 -2.45
N THR A 203 -6.04 -8.89 -2.64
CA THR A 203 -5.45 -7.72 -3.28
C THR A 203 -5.82 -6.46 -2.52
N ASP A 204 -5.30 -5.32 -2.97
CA ASP A 204 -5.60 -4.01 -2.42
C ASP A 204 -6.00 -2.98 -3.48
N PHE A 205 -6.73 -1.96 -3.03
CA PHE A 205 -7.23 -0.88 -3.85
C PHE A 205 -6.13 -0.14 -4.60
N SER A 206 -4.97 0.09 -3.96
CA SER A 206 -3.88 0.85 -4.59
C SER A 206 -3.28 0.10 -5.78
N SER A 207 -3.01 -1.19 -5.60
CA SER A 207 -2.46 -2.08 -6.60
C SER A 207 -3.45 -2.31 -7.74
N PHE A 208 -4.69 -2.66 -7.41
CA PHE A 208 -5.71 -2.96 -8.40
C PHE A 208 -6.17 -1.71 -9.16
N SER A 209 -6.35 -0.57 -8.50
CA SER A 209 -6.65 0.69 -9.20
C SER A 209 -5.52 1.10 -10.13
N ARG A 210 -4.25 0.81 -9.78
CA ARG A 210 -3.12 1.06 -10.67
C ARG A 210 -3.14 0.14 -11.88
N LEU A 211 -3.53 -1.13 -11.71
CA LEU A 211 -3.84 -2.02 -12.82
C LEU A 211 -4.86 -1.30 -13.70
N LEU A 212 -6.12 -1.14 -13.28
CA LEU A 212 -7.21 -0.64 -14.12
C LEU A 212 -6.94 0.69 -14.86
N LYS A 213 -6.09 1.57 -14.32
CA LYS A 213 -5.80 2.88 -14.92
C LYS A 213 -4.89 2.85 -16.14
N SER A 214 -3.95 1.92 -16.26
CA SER A 214 -2.97 1.95 -17.36
C SER A 214 -2.20 0.64 -17.50
N SER A 215 -1.87 0.24 -18.72
CA SER A 215 -0.90 -0.83 -18.94
C SER A 215 0.52 -0.45 -18.51
N GLU A 216 0.84 0.84 -18.37
CA GLU A 216 2.20 1.30 -18.08
C GLU A 216 2.41 1.58 -16.60
N ILE A 217 3.61 1.27 -16.09
CA ILE A 217 4.08 1.73 -14.78
C ILE A 217 5.39 2.48 -14.99
N ASN A 218 5.34 3.80 -14.92
CA ASN A 218 6.52 4.66 -15.11
C ASN A 218 7.19 4.97 -13.79
N MET A 219 8.52 5.11 -13.81
CA MET A 219 9.31 5.47 -12.64
C MET A 219 9.35 7.00 -12.52
N VAL A 220 8.95 7.51 -11.36
CA VAL A 220 9.02 8.95 -11.07
C VAL A 220 10.29 9.23 -10.28
N VAL A 221 11.19 10.02 -10.84
CA VAL A 221 12.41 10.48 -10.15
C VAL A 221 12.21 11.93 -9.74
N SER A 222 12.19 12.18 -8.44
CA SER A 222 12.14 13.53 -7.88
C SER A 222 13.54 14.04 -7.57
N SER A 223 13.85 15.26 -7.98
CA SER A 223 15.11 15.95 -7.67
C SER A 223 14.84 17.41 -7.29
N SER A 224 15.86 18.13 -6.84
CA SER A 224 15.77 19.58 -6.61
C SER A 224 15.45 20.40 -7.87
N LYS A 225 15.51 19.77 -9.05
CA LYS A 225 15.17 20.38 -10.35
C LYS A 225 13.76 20.04 -10.83
N GLY A 226 12.98 19.30 -10.04
CA GLY A 226 11.63 18.86 -10.39
C GLY A 226 11.51 17.34 -10.50
N GLN A 227 10.35 16.90 -11.01
CA GLN A 227 10.00 15.50 -11.21
C GLN A 227 10.17 15.10 -12.66
N GLU A 228 10.86 13.97 -12.89
CA GLU A 228 11.03 13.37 -14.20
C GLU A 228 10.33 12.00 -14.25
N ASN A 229 9.54 11.76 -15.28
CA ASN A 229 8.91 10.47 -15.54
C ASN A 229 9.79 9.67 -16.50
N ILE A 230 10.41 8.62 -15.98
CA ILE A 230 11.17 7.66 -16.78
C ILE A 230 10.20 6.58 -17.25
N LYS A 231 9.99 6.52 -18.57
CA LYS A 231 9.18 5.47 -19.19
C LYS A 231 9.79 4.09 -18.94
N SER A 232 8.94 3.19 -18.45
CA SER A 232 9.28 1.79 -18.26
C SER A 232 8.89 0.98 -19.51
N LEU A 233 9.64 -0.07 -19.80
CA LEU A 233 9.24 -1.07 -20.79
C LEU A 233 8.31 -2.14 -20.21
N TYR A 234 8.02 -2.08 -18.92
CA TYR A 234 7.10 -2.99 -18.27
C TYR A 234 5.65 -2.66 -18.66
N LYS A 235 4.89 -3.71 -18.97
CA LYS A 235 3.46 -3.63 -19.26
C LYS A 235 2.70 -4.54 -18.28
N GLN A 236 1.67 -3.98 -17.64
CA GLN A 236 0.77 -4.71 -16.74
C GLN A 236 -0.11 -5.70 -17.50
N TRP A 237 -0.47 -5.35 -18.73
CA TRP A 237 -1.13 -6.21 -19.71
C TRP A 237 -0.63 -5.89 -21.12
N GLU A 238 -0.69 -6.87 -22.00
CA GLU A 238 -0.08 -6.82 -23.34
C GLU A 238 -1.06 -6.38 -24.44
N GLY A 239 -2.35 -6.67 -24.27
CA GLY A 239 -3.38 -6.27 -25.23
C GLY A 239 -3.70 -4.78 -25.19
N ASP A 240 -4.51 -4.33 -26.16
CA ASP A 240 -5.00 -2.95 -26.20
C ASP A 240 -5.94 -2.64 -25.02
N LEU A 241 -6.67 -3.65 -24.56
CA LEU A 241 -7.60 -3.60 -23.44
C LEU A 241 -7.20 -4.61 -22.37
N LEU A 242 -7.54 -4.30 -21.12
CA LEU A 242 -7.39 -5.22 -19.99
C LEU A 242 -8.35 -6.41 -20.17
N CYS A 243 -7.86 -7.63 -19.95
CA CYS A 243 -8.70 -8.84 -19.92
C CYS A 243 -8.64 -9.55 -18.55
N SER A 244 -9.55 -10.50 -18.33
CA SER A 244 -9.65 -11.32 -17.11
C SER A 244 -8.34 -12.02 -16.76
N LYS A 245 -7.60 -12.52 -17.76
CA LYS A 245 -6.29 -13.17 -17.56
C LYS A 245 -5.24 -12.22 -16.98
N ASP A 246 -5.31 -10.94 -17.32
CA ASP A 246 -4.39 -9.93 -16.78
C ASP A 246 -4.69 -9.61 -15.32
N ILE A 247 -5.99 -9.57 -14.96
CA ILE A 247 -6.42 -9.46 -13.56
C ILE A 247 -5.95 -10.67 -12.75
N ILE A 248 -6.15 -11.89 -13.25
CA ILE A 248 -5.69 -13.11 -12.57
C ILE A 248 -4.16 -13.10 -12.44
N ARG A 249 -3.43 -12.75 -13.50
CA ARG A 249 -1.97 -12.62 -13.47
C ARG A 249 -1.51 -11.60 -12.43
N HIS A 250 -2.24 -10.49 -12.27
CA HIS A 250 -1.99 -9.50 -11.24
C HIS A 250 -2.19 -10.06 -9.83
N PHE A 251 -3.22 -10.87 -9.59
CA PHE A 251 -3.42 -11.52 -8.28
C PHE A 251 -2.37 -12.62 -8.00
N GLU A 252 -2.00 -13.39 -9.02
CA GLU A 252 -0.97 -14.43 -8.91
C GLU A 252 0.42 -13.84 -8.66
N ASN A 253 0.72 -12.69 -9.25
CA ASN A 253 2.02 -12.03 -9.12
C ASN A 253 1.87 -10.50 -9.01
N PRO A 254 1.43 -9.97 -7.85
CA PRO A 254 1.29 -8.54 -7.66
C PRO A 254 2.65 -7.85 -7.79
N ILE A 255 2.75 -6.88 -8.70
CA ILE A 255 4.04 -6.31 -9.11
C ILE A 255 4.82 -5.70 -7.94
N GLN A 256 4.13 -5.07 -7.01
CA GLN A 256 4.70 -4.45 -5.81
C GLN A 256 5.36 -5.47 -4.87
N LEU A 257 4.96 -6.74 -4.94
CA LEU A 257 5.54 -7.80 -4.12
C LEU A 257 6.74 -8.48 -4.79
N ILE A 258 6.90 -8.34 -6.11
CA ILE A 258 7.98 -9.00 -6.85
C ILE A 258 9.36 -8.59 -6.30
N PRO A 259 9.71 -7.29 -6.17
CA PRO A 259 11.00 -6.91 -5.60
C PRO A 259 11.18 -7.42 -4.17
N PHE A 260 10.13 -7.38 -3.36
CA PHE A 260 10.14 -7.88 -1.98
C PHE A 260 10.53 -9.37 -1.92
N PHE A 261 9.88 -10.21 -2.72
CA PHE A 261 10.17 -11.66 -2.71
C PHE A 261 11.58 -12.01 -3.19
N TYR A 262 12.14 -11.24 -4.12
CA TYR A 262 13.51 -11.46 -4.63
C TYR A 262 14.62 -10.81 -3.79
N SER A 263 14.27 -9.95 -2.83
CA SER A 263 15.24 -9.27 -1.97
C SER A 263 15.17 -9.68 -0.51
N ARG A 264 14.19 -10.53 -0.13
CA ARG A 264 14.08 -11.04 1.24
C ARG A 264 15.18 -12.05 1.54
N LYS A 265 15.78 -11.94 2.72
CA LYS A 265 16.69 -12.92 3.31
C LYS A 265 15.97 -13.59 4.46
N ALA A 266 15.98 -14.91 4.46
CA ALA A 266 15.45 -15.67 5.57
C ALA A 266 16.50 -15.71 6.68
N GLU A 267 16.13 -15.24 7.86
CA GLU A 267 16.87 -15.48 9.08
C GLU A 267 16.13 -16.53 9.90
N TYR A 268 16.89 -17.47 10.46
CA TYR A 268 16.35 -18.52 11.31
C TYR A 268 16.89 -18.29 12.71
N ARG A 269 15.98 -18.16 13.67
CA ARG A 269 16.30 -17.95 15.08
C ARG A 269 15.62 -19.03 15.90
N TRP A 270 16.30 -19.55 16.91
CA TRP A 270 15.67 -20.41 17.89
C TRP A 270 15.15 -19.56 19.04
N TRP A 271 13.86 -19.70 19.33
CA TRP A 271 13.23 -19.12 20.49
C TRP A 271 12.93 -20.25 21.46
N ILE A 272 13.65 -20.28 22.56
CA ILE A 272 13.48 -21.28 23.62
C ILE A 272 12.25 -20.89 24.43
N ALA A 273 11.30 -21.79 24.54
CA ALA A 273 10.09 -21.61 25.35
C ALA A 273 10.36 -22.06 26.79
N ASP A 274 10.94 -23.25 26.93
CA ASP A 274 11.33 -23.90 28.18
C ASP A 274 12.45 -24.93 27.92
N ASP A 275 12.76 -25.75 28.93
CA ASP A 275 13.84 -26.75 28.91
C ASP A 275 13.58 -27.92 27.94
N GLU A 276 12.36 -28.08 27.42
CA GLU A 276 11.96 -29.16 26.51
C GLU A 276 11.56 -28.66 25.12
N VAL A 277 11.16 -27.39 24.99
CA VAL A 277 10.55 -26.84 23.78
C VAL A 277 11.32 -25.62 23.26
N ALA A 278 11.74 -25.70 21.99
CA ALA A 278 12.24 -24.57 21.23
C ALA A 278 11.50 -24.42 19.89
N PHE A 279 11.20 -23.19 19.51
CA PHE A 279 10.60 -22.84 18.23
C PHE A 279 11.68 -22.35 17.27
N THR A 280 11.69 -22.86 16.03
CA THR A 280 12.42 -22.19 14.96
C THR A 280 11.55 -21.10 14.38
N VAL A 281 11.90 -19.85 14.65
CA VAL A 281 11.26 -18.68 14.05
C VAL A 281 12.01 -18.33 12.78
N LYS A 282 11.27 -18.25 11.67
CA LYS A 282 11.77 -17.82 10.38
C LYS A 282 11.30 -16.40 10.12
N ASP A 283 12.23 -15.46 10.23
CA ASP A 283 12.02 -14.07 9.92
C ASP A 283 12.51 -13.76 8.50
N PHE A 284 11.86 -12.79 7.86
CA PHE A 284 12.29 -12.29 6.56
C PHE A 284 12.69 -10.82 6.68
N GLU A 285 13.96 -10.54 6.47
CA GLU A 285 14.45 -9.17 6.33
C GLU A 285 14.60 -8.81 4.85
N VAL A 286 14.37 -7.55 4.50
CA VAL A 286 14.52 -7.05 3.13
C VAL A 286 15.91 -6.43 2.97
N ASP A 287 16.72 -6.96 2.05
CA ASP A 287 17.94 -6.26 1.63
C ASP A 287 17.55 -5.05 0.78
N ALA A 288 17.56 -3.86 1.38
CA ALA A 288 17.15 -2.63 0.71
C ALA A 288 17.95 -2.33 -0.58
N LYS A 289 19.24 -2.71 -0.64
CA LYS A 289 20.05 -2.51 -1.85
C LYS A 289 19.60 -3.47 -2.94
N GLU A 290 19.32 -4.71 -2.59
CA GLU A 290 18.82 -5.70 -3.54
C GLU A 290 17.41 -5.38 -4.00
N TYR A 291 16.52 -4.97 -3.08
CA TYR A 291 15.16 -4.51 -3.37
C TYR A 291 15.18 -3.43 -4.47
N GLY A 292 16.00 -2.38 -4.28
CA GLY A 292 16.13 -1.30 -5.27
C GLY A 292 16.73 -1.75 -6.61
N LYS A 293 17.54 -2.81 -6.65
CA LYS A 293 17.98 -3.41 -7.93
C LYS A 293 16.85 -4.18 -8.60
N GLN A 294 16.07 -4.95 -7.84
CA GLN A 294 14.96 -5.74 -8.37
C GLN A 294 13.86 -4.83 -8.93
N GLU A 295 13.52 -3.73 -8.26
CA GLU A 295 12.61 -2.71 -8.81
C GLU A 295 13.09 -2.19 -10.17
N ARG A 296 14.34 -1.75 -10.26
CA ARG A 296 14.91 -1.24 -11.52
C ARG A 296 14.92 -2.30 -12.62
N LYS A 297 15.18 -3.56 -12.26
CA LYS A 297 15.19 -4.70 -13.18
C LYS A 297 13.81 -4.94 -13.77
N ILE A 298 12.75 -4.93 -12.95
CA ILE A 298 11.37 -5.12 -13.40
C ILE A 298 10.99 -4.04 -14.41
N PHE A 299 11.26 -2.77 -14.08
CA PHE A 299 10.91 -1.65 -14.95
C PHE A 299 11.87 -1.47 -16.14
N LYS A 300 12.87 -2.35 -16.28
CA LYS A 300 13.94 -2.30 -17.31
C LYS A 300 14.52 -0.88 -17.46
N VAL A 301 14.60 -0.14 -16.37
CA VAL A 301 15.17 1.20 -16.38
C VAL A 301 16.67 1.02 -16.49
N SER A 302 17.22 1.41 -17.64
CA SER A 302 18.68 1.47 -17.83
C SER A 302 19.27 2.22 -16.63
N PRO A 303 20.37 1.73 -16.02
CA PRO A 303 20.98 2.45 -14.92
C PRO A 303 21.23 3.88 -15.41
N ILE A 304 20.70 4.88 -14.70
CA ILE A 304 21.06 6.28 -14.91
C ILE A 304 22.57 6.25 -15.02
N LYS A 305 23.11 6.57 -16.22
CA LYS A 305 24.55 6.65 -16.41
C LYS A 305 24.99 7.58 -15.30
N LYS A 306 25.66 7.04 -14.26
CA LYS A 306 26.37 7.88 -13.31
C LYS A 306 27.20 8.75 -14.22
N GLN A 307 26.90 10.05 -14.28
CA GLN A 307 27.85 10.99 -14.85
C GLN A 307 29.15 10.58 -14.21
N LYS A 308 30.09 10.06 -15.03
CA LYS A 308 31.43 9.77 -14.55
C LYS A 308 31.76 11.05 -13.80
N LYS A 309 31.93 10.98 -12.47
CA LYS A 309 32.57 12.08 -11.76
C LYS A 309 33.82 12.28 -12.58
N ASN A 310 33.88 13.37 -13.34
CA ASN A 310 35.07 13.74 -14.07
C ASN A 310 36.16 13.56 -13.03
N LYS A 311 37.06 12.59 -13.24
CA LYS A 311 38.22 12.43 -12.37
C LYS A 311 38.82 13.82 -12.40
N SER A 312 38.59 14.60 -11.33
CA SER A 312 39.05 15.97 -11.31
C SER A 312 40.53 15.84 -11.55
N ASN A 313 41.02 16.63 -12.49
CA ASN A 313 42.32 16.48 -13.11
C ASN A 313 43.35 16.89 -12.03
N ARG A 314 43.54 16.04 -11.01
CA ARG A 314 44.29 16.32 -9.78
C ARG A 314 45.74 16.63 -10.14
N LYS A 315 46.26 16.00 -11.19
CA LYS A 315 47.56 16.30 -11.79
C LYS A 315 47.65 17.71 -12.40
N GLU A 316 46.56 18.21 -12.99
CA GLU A 316 46.47 19.54 -13.59
C GLU A 316 46.33 20.65 -12.52
N MET A 317 45.53 20.40 -11.48
CA MET A 317 45.44 21.30 -10.32
C MET A 317 46.76 21.37 -9.54
N ILE A 318 47.46 20.23 -9.37
CA ILE A 318 48.79 20.20 -8.75
C ILE A 318 49.81 20.96 -9.60
N LYS A 319 49.77 20.83 -10.95
CA LYS A 319 50.62 21.61 -11.85
C LYS A 319 50.34 23.12 -11.77
N LYS A 320 49.07 23.54 -11.73
CA LYS A 320 48.70 24.97 -11.58
C LYS A 320 49.10 25.53 -10.22
N SER A 321 48.96 24.77 -9.13
CA SER A 321 49.40 25.16 -7.78
C SER A 321 50.92 25.34 -7.70
N LYS A 322 51.70 24.38 -8.22
CA LYS A 322 53.17 24.47 -8.26
C LYS A 322 53.69 25.64 -9.12
N LYS A 323 52.98 26.00 -10.18
CA LYS A 323 53.32 27.17 -11.03
C LYS A 323 53.04 28.51 -10.32
N LYS A 324 52.04 28.55 -9.43
CA LYS A 324 51.66 29.76 -8.67
C LYS A 324 52.62 30.02 -7.51
N ASN A 325 53.12 28.98 -6.85
CA ASN A 325 54.08 29.10 -5.74
C ASN A 325 55.54 29.34 -6.16
N ARG A 326 55.86 29.33 -7.46
CA ARG A 326 57.18 29.73 -8.00
C ARG A 326 57.23 31.19 -8.47
N LYS A 327 56.10 31.92 -8.37
CA LYS A 327 55.95 33.33 -8.76
C LYS A 327 55.65 34.25 -7.56
N LYS A 328 55.71 33.72 -6.35
CA LYS A 328 55.99 34.44 -5.11
C LYS A 328 57.39 34.03 -4.70
#